data_AF-A0A519I724-F1
#
_entry.id   AF-A0A519I724-F1
#
_cell.length_a   1.000
_cell.length_b   1.000
_cell.length_c   1.000
_cell.angle_alpha   90.00
_cell.angle_beta   90.00
_cell.angle_gamma   90.00
#
_symmetry.space_group_name_H-M   'P 1'
#
loop_
_entity.id
_entity.type
_entity.pdbx_description
1 polymer ?
#
loop_
_entity_poly.entity_id
_entity_poly.type
_entity_poly.pdbx_seq_one_letter_code
_entity_poly.pdbx_strand_id
1 'polypeptide(L)'
;MHKTYRCSPLHAPWVLALATVLLAPAAHAAENFCGESKPHPIDQTLARAAERSGGVTVDLSDAQSAAYAAWDKELNRVYAEALKAAGPARRDALRSAQRAWLAFDGAQNRWEMHLYADQGTSAALNIGGAALERRRARVCQLSMDLQTLKDQ
;
A
#
# COMPACT_ATOMS: atom_id res chain seq x y z
N MET A 1 -6.02 -51.76 52.15
CA MET A 1 -4.62 -51.83 51.68
C MET A 1 -3.89 -50.57 52.12
N HIS A 2 -2.94 -50.70 53.06
CA HIS A 2 -2.10 -49.60 53.54
C HIS A 2 -0.82 -49.55 52.69
N LYS A 3 -0.49 -48.38 52.13
CA LYS A 3 0.88 -48.03 51.78
C LYS A 3 1.07 -46.53 51.87
N THR A 4 1.76 -46.12 52.93
CA THR A 4 2.32 -44.78 53.13
C THR A 4 3.53 -44.59 52.23
N TYR A 5 3.69 -43.40 51.64
CA TYR A 5 5.01 -42.92 51.20
C TYR A 5 5.15 -41.42 51.50
N ARG A 6 6.26 -41.08 52.16
CA ARG A 6 6.77 -39.72 52.44
C ARG A 6 8.23 -39.65 51.99
N CYS A 7 8.73 -38.40 51.93
CA CYS A 7 10.12 -37.94 51.71
C CYS A 7 10.60 -37.92 50.26
N SER A 8 11.31 -36.92 49.75
CA SER A 8 11.72 -35.56 50.18
C SER A 8 12.46 -34.90 48.98
N PRO A 9 12.90 -33.62 49.05
CA PRO A 9 13.09 -32.75 47.89
C PRO A 9 14.49 -32.87 47.26
N LEU A 10 14.61 -32.52 45.97
CA LEU A 10 15.89 -32.14 45.38
C LEU A 10 15.75 -30.91 44.47
N HIS A 11 16.60 -29.95 44.80
CA HIS A 11 16.82 -28.64 44.22
C HIS A 11 17.11 -28.72 42.72
N ALA A 12 16.39 -27.95 41.90
CA ALA A 12 16.79 -27.64 40.53
C ALA A 12 17.03 -26.12 40.43
N PRO A 13 18.24 -25.69 40.02
CA PRO A 13 18.59 -24.29 39.99
C PRO A 13 17.81 -23.58 38.88
N TRP A 14 17.39 -22.36 39.19
CA TRP A 14 16.73 -21.45 38.27
C TRP A 14 17.71 -21.08 37.17
N VAL A 15 17.56 -21.67 35.98
CA VAL A 15 18.18 -21.11 34.77
C VAL A 15 17.24 -20.02 34.27
N LEU A 16 17.46 -18.79 34.73
CA LEU A 16 16.89 -17.60 34.12
C LEU A 16 17.56 -17.41 32.76
N ALA A 17 16.95 -17.95 31.71
CA ALA A 17 17.28 -17.59 30.34
C ALA A 17 16.80 -16.15 30.09
N LEU A 18 17.71 -15.18 30.16
CA LEU A 18 17.46 -13.81 29.69
C LEU A 18 17.25 -13.84 28.17
N ALA A 19 16.00 -13.86 27.74
CA ALA A 19 15.64 -13.60 26.36
C ALA A 19 15.87 -12.10 26.07
N THR A 20 17.05 -11.75 25.54
CA THR A 20 17.29 -10.45 24.92
C THR A 20 16.41 -10.34 23.68
N VAL A 21 15.27 -9.66 23.81
CA VAL A 21 14.46 -9.21 22.67
C VAL A 21 15.27 -8.16 21.94
N LEU A 22 15.89 -8.55 20.82
CA LEU A 22 16.50 -7.62 19.87
C LEU A 22 15.37 -6.74 19.31
N LEU A 23 15.28 -5.50 19.77
CA LEU A 23 14.40 -4.50 19.20
C LEU A 23 15.01 -4.07 17.86
N ALA A 24 14.71 -4.81 16.79
CA ALA A 24 15.08 -4.40 15.45
C ALA A 24 14.31 -3.12 15.10
N PRO A 25 14.98 -2.06 14.59
CA PRO A 25 14.26 -0.91 14.08
C PRO A 25 13.39 -1.37 12.92
N ALA A 26 12.10 -1.05 12.95
CA ALA A 26 11.20 -1.28 11.84
C ALA A 26 11.64 -0.37 10.68
N ALA A 27 12.51 -0.87 9.82
CA ALA A 27 12.65 -0.32 8.49
C ALA A 27 11.27 -0.46 7.83
N HIS A 28 10.60 0.65 7.54
CA HIS A 28 9.38 0.66 6.76
C HIS A 28 9.74 0.22 5.34
N ALA A 29 9.79 -1.09 5.11
CA ALA A 29 9.99 -1.63 3.78
C ALA A 29 8.81 -1.20 2.93
N ALA A 30 9.08 -0.52 1.81
CA ALA A 30 8.06 -0.18 0.84
C ALA A 30 7.32 -1.47 0.43
N GLU A 31 6.01 -1.42 0.43
CA GLU A 31 5.17 -2.60 0.23
C GLU A 31 5.37 -3.19 -1.17
N ASN A 32 5.23 -4.51 -1.26
CA ASN A 32 5.15 -5.24 -2.51
C ASN A 32 4.09 -4.62 -3.43
N PHE A 33 4.37 -4.57 -4.73
CA PHE A 33 3.45 -4.01 -5.71
C PHE A 33 2.87 -5.11 -6.60
N CYS A 34 1.54 -5.22 -6.64
CA CYS A 34 0.84 -6.10 -7.58
C CYS A 34 1.29 -7.57 -7.56
N GLY A 35 1.54 -8.12 -6.37
CA GLY A 35 2.02 -9.50 -6.22
C GLY A 35 3.52 -9.69 -6.48
N GLU A 36 4.24 -8.64 -6.89
CA GLU A 36 5.69 -8.66 -7.03
C GLU A 36 6.38 -8.59 -5.67
N SER A 37 7.49 -9.31 -5.53
CA SER A 37 8.33 -9.30 -4.32
C SER A 37 9.11 -7.99 -4.10
N LYS A 38 8.99 -7.04 -5.03
CA LYS A 38 9.70 -5.76 -5.00
C LYS A 38 8.72 -4.59 -5.05
N PRO A 39 8.99 -3.51 -4.30
CA PRO A 39 8.19 -2.30 -4.37
C PRO A 39 8.35 -1.59 -5.71
N HIS A 40 7.29 -0.91 -6.16
CA HIS A 40 7.34 -0.11 -7.37
C HIS A 40 8.33 1.08 -7.21
N PRO A 41 9.06 1.50 -8.25
CA PRO A 41 10.00 2.63 -8.15
C PRO A 41 9.35 3.95 -7.68
N ILE A 42 8.06 4.15 -7.97
CA ILE A 42 7.30 5.30 -7.46
C ILE A 42 7.17 5.23 -5.94
N ASP A 43 6.82 4.07 -5.37
CA ASP A 43 6.72 3.86 -3.91
C ASP A 43 8.07 4.06 -3.23
N GLN A 44 9.15 3.57 -3.84
CA GLN A 44 10.49 3.79 -3.32
C GLN A 44 10.88 5.27 -3.32
N THR A 45 10.43 6.03 -4.32
CA THR A 45 10.68 7.47 -4.42
C THR A 45 9.87 8.24 -3.39
N LEU A 46 8.60 7.86 -3.18
CA LEU A 46 7.75 8.37 -2.11
C LEU A 46 8.39 8.12 -0.74
N ALA A 47 8.82 6.89 -0.45
CA ALA A 47 9.46 6.52 0.81
C ALA A 47 10.69 7.39 1.11
N ARG A 48 11.60 7.54 0.14
CA ARG A 48 12.79 8.41 0.29
C ARG A 48 12.44 9.89 0.43
N ALA A 49 11.35 10.37 -0.18
CA ALA A 49 10.90 11.75 -0.01
C ALA A 49 10.28 11.95 1.38
N ALA A 50 9.50 10.98 1.86
CA ALA A 50 8.92 10.99 3.20
C ALA A 50 10.00 10.95 4.29
N GLU A 51 11.02 10.11 4.15
CA GLU A 51 12.18 10.09 5.07
C GLU A 51 12.88 11.45 5.14
N ARG A 52 13.13 12.07 3.98
CA ARG A 52 13.80 13.37 3.89
C ARG A 52 12.98 14.53 4.45
N SER A 53 11.65 14.39 4.53
CA SER A 53 10.78 15.42 5.13
C SER A 53 11.05 15.63 6.63
N GLY A 54 11.67 14.65 7.31
CA GLY A 54 11.84 14.71 8.76
C GLY A 54 10.52 14.78 9.54
N GLY A 55 9.39 14.39 8.94
CA GLY A 55 8.06 14.47 9.55
C GLY A 55 7.34 15.81 9.37
N VAL A 56 7.92 16.74 8.60
CA VAL A 56 7.27 18.02 8.27
C VAL A 56 6.04 17.76 7.40
N THR A 57 4.86 18.15 7.90
CA THR A 57 3.57 17.83 7.26
C THR A 57 3.45 18.37 5.84
N VAL A 58 3.93 19.59 5.58
CA VAL A 58 3.86 20.18 4.23
C VAL A 58 4.74 19.41 3.25
N ASP A 59 5.97 19.06 3.65
CA ASP A 59 6.89 18.29 2.82
C ASP A 59 6.38 16.86 2.56
N LEU A 60 5.70 16.25 3.55
CA LEU A 60 4.99 14.97 3.36
C LEU A 60 3.83 15.08 2.37
N SER A 61 3.07 16.18 2.43
CA SER A 61 1.98 16.46 1.49
C SER A 61 2.53 16.65 0.07
N ASP A 62 3.66 17.33 -0.08
CA ASP A 62 4.32 17.53 -1.37
C ASP A 62 4.86 16.21 -1.93
N ALA A 63 5.47 15.37 -1.08
CA ALA A 63 5.92 14.03 -1.46
C ALA A 63 4.75 13.16 -1.97
N GLN A 64 3.61 13.17 -1.27
CA GLN A 64 2.40 12.46 -1.69
C GLN A 64 1.83 13.02 -3.00
N SER A 65 1.82 14.34 -3.16
CA SER A 65 1.33 14.98 -4.38
C SER A 65 2.18 14.61 -5.60
N ALA A 66 3.51 14.58 -5.44
CA ALA A 66 4.43 14.14 -6.49
C ALA A 66 4.23 12.66 -6.84
N ALA A 67 4.06 11.80 -5.83
CA ALA A 67 3.81 10.38 -6.05
C ALA A 67 2.43 10.11 -6.68
N TYR A 68 1.40 10.87 -6.30
CA TYR A 68 0.09 10.85 -6.95
C TYR A 68 0.20 11.15 -8.45
N ALA A 69 0.92 12.22 -8.81
CA ALA A 69 1.13 12.59 -10.21
C ALA A 69 1.92 11.51 -10.98
N ALA A 70 2.92 10.90 -10.35
CA ALA A 70 3.67 9.80 -10.94
C ALA A 70 2.78 8.56 -11.16
N TRP A 71 1.94 8.20 -10.19
CA TRP A 71 1.01 7.09 -10.29
C TRP A 71 -0.09 7.34 -11.34
N ASP A 72 -0.57 8.59 -11.48
CA ASP A 72 -1.53 8.92 -12.54
C ASP A 72 -0.92 8.81 -13.93
N LYS A 73 0.34 9.25 -14.10
CA LYS A 73 1.08 9.05 -15.35
C LYS A 73 1.25 7.55 -15.66
N GLU A 74 1.60 6.75 -14.66
CA GLU A 74 1.76 5.31 -14.81
C GLU A 74 0.43 4.61 -15.14
N LEU A 75 -0.66 5.03 -14.49
CA LEU A 75 -2.01 4.55 -14.80
C LEU A 75 -2.36 4.82 -16.27
N ASN A 76 -2.12 6.02 -16.76
CA ASN A 76 -2.37 6.37 -18.16
C ASN A 76 -1.50 5.58 -19.12
N ARG A 77 -0.23 5.31 -18.77
CA ARG A 77 0.67 4.46 -19.55
C ARG A 77 0.13 3.03 -19.68
N VAL A 78 -0.15 2.37 -18.56
CA VAL A 78 -0.64 0.98 -18.54
C VAL A 78 -2.02 0.88 -19.20
N TYR A 79 -2.91 1.85 -18.98
CA TYR A 79 -4.20 1.92 -19.65
C TYR A 79 -4.07 1.99 -21.18
N ALA A 80 -3.15 2.80 -21.70
CA ALA A 80 -2.89 2.89 -23.14
C ALA A 80 -2.38 1.55 -23.72
N GLU A 81 -1.52 0.86 -22.99
CA GLU A 81 -1.04 -0.48 -23.39
C GLU A 81 -2.17 -1.51 -23.36
N ALA A 82 -3.01 -1.49 -22.32
CA ALA A 82 -4.18 -2.36 -22.21
C ALA A 82 -5.18 -2.11 -23.35
N LEU A 83 -5.44 -0.85 -23.72
CA LEU A 83 -6.29 -0.51 -24.87
C LEU A 83 -5.74 -1.05 -26.18
N LYS A 84 -4.42 -1.02 -26.37
CA LYS A 84 -3.76 -1.55 -27.56
C LYS A 84 -3.89 -3.06 -27.62
N ALA A 85 -3.66 -3.76 -26.50
CA ALA A 85 -3.74 -5.22 -26.39
C ALA A 85 -5.18 -5.74 -26.50
N ALA A 86 -6.17 -4.99 -26.01
CA ALA A 86 -7.58 -5.41 -25.99
C ALA A 86 -8.16 -5.72 -27.39
N GLY A 87 -7.63 -5.09 -28.44
CA GLY A 87 -8.16 -5.19 -29.80
C GLY A 87 -9.53 -4.51 -29.96
N PRO A 88 -10.09 -4.44 -31.18
CA PRO A 88 -11.33 -3.72 -31.46
C PRO A 88 -12.54 -4.22 -30.66
N ALA A 89 -12.65 -5.54 -30.44
CA ALA A 89 -13.82 -6.15 -29.80
C ALA A 89 -13.99 -5.79 -28.31
N ARG A 90 -12.89 -5.54 -27.59
CA ARG A 90 -12.91 -5.32 -26.12
C ARG A 90 -12.62 -3.88 -25.71
N ARG A 91 -12.12 -3.05 -26.63
CA ARG A 91 -11.65 -1.69 -26.35
C ARG A 91 -12.71 -0.81 -25.72
N ASP A 92 -13.94 -0.89 -26.20
CA ASP A 92 -15.02 -0.04 -25.71
C ASP A 92 -15.50 -0.44 -24.32
N ALA A 93 -15.46 -1.74 -24.01
CA ALA A 93 -15.69 -2.23 -22.66
C ALA A 93 -14.61 -1.71 -21.68
N LEU A 94 -13.33 -1.80 -22.05
CA LEU A 94 -12.22 -1.27 -21.24
C LEU A 94 -12.33 0.25 -21.04
N ARG A 95 -12.67 1.01 -22.09
CA ARG A 95 -12.93 2.46 -21.98
C ARG A 95 -14.07 2.78 -21.03
N SER A 96 -15.16 2.01 -21.11
CA SER A 96 -16.32 2.20 -20.24
C SER A 96 -15.97 1.93 -18.77
N ALA A 97 -15.27 0.81 -18.51
CA ALA A 97 -14.78 0.47 -17.18
C ALA A 97 -13.86 1.56 -16.61
N GLN A 98 -12.94 2.10 -17.41
CA GLN A 98 -12.04 3.17 -16.97
C GLN A 98 -12.79 4.47 -16.65
N ARG A 99 -13.78 4.87 -17.46
CA ARG A 99 -14.61 6.05 -17.17
C ARG A 99 -15.44 5.88 -15.90
N ALA A 100 -16.03 4.71 -15.71
CA ALA A 100 -16.78 4.39 -14.48
C ALA A 100 -15.87 4.45 -13.25
N TRP A 101 -14.65 3.92 -13.36
CA TRP A 101 -13.66 4.01 -12.29
C TRP A 101 -13.26 5.46 -11.97
N LEU A 102 -13.06 6.32 -12.97
CA LEU A 102 -12.77 7.75 -12.74
C LEU A 102 -13.92 8.49 -12.05
N ALA A 103 -15.16 8.16 -12.40
CA ALA A 103 -16.34 8.72 -11.73
C ALA A 103 -16.42 8.27 -10.26
N PHE A 104 -16.14 6.99 -9.99
CA PHE A 104 -16.00 6.46 -8.63
C PHE A 104 -14.88 7.18 -7.86
N ASP A 105 -13.68 7.28 -8.43
CA ASP A 105 -12.52 7.90 -7.77
C ASP A 105 -12.80 9.35 -7.35
N GLY A 106 -13.42 10.13 -8.24
CA GLY A 106 -13.85 11.50 -7.92
C GLY A 106 -14.93 11.57 -6.85
N ALA A 107 -15.89 10.64 -6.84
CA ALA A 107 -16.92 10.57 -5.79
C ALA A 107 -16.33 10.15 -4.43
N GLN A 108 -15.42 9.17 -4.44
CA GLN A 108 -14.72 8.69 -3.26
C GLN A 108 -13.85 9.80 -2.64
N ASN A 109 -13.13 10.57 -3.46
CA ASN A 109 -12.33 11.69 -2.95
C ASN A 109 -13.20 12.75 -2.26
N ARG A 110 -14.39 13.07 -2.80
CA ARG A 110 -15.33 13.99 -2.15
C ARG A 110 -15.86 13.42 -0.83
N TRP A 111 -16.16 12.12 -0.80
CA TRP A 111 -16.55 11.45 0.44
C TRP A 111 -15.45 11.54 1.51
N GLU A 112 -14.20 11.29 1.14
CA GLU A 112 -13.05 11.38 2.05
C GLU A 112 -12.82 12.79 2.57
N MET A 113 -12.99 13.81 1.72
CA MET A 113 -12.98 15.20 2.17
C MET A 113 -14.03 15.47 3.26
N HIS A 114 -15.22 14.89 3.18
CA HIS A 114 -16.23 14.99 4.23
C HIS A 114 -15.86 14.17 5.47
N LEU A 115 -15.31 12.97 5.28
CA LEU A 115 -14.92 12.09 6.38
C LEU A 115 -13.80 12.67 7.25
N TYR A 116 -12.89 13.44 6.64
CA TYR A 116 -11.70 13.98 7.30
C TYR A 116 -11.74 15.50 7.53
N ALA A 117 -12.87 16.16 7.28
CA ALA A 117 -13.00 17.62 7.33
C ALA A 117 -12.51 18.24 8.66
N ASP A 118 -12.71 17.55 9.77
CA ASP A 118 -12.43 18.06 11.13
C ASP A 118 -11.02 17.70 11.65
N GLN A 119 -10.14 17.12 10.82
CA GLN A 119 -8.83 16.63 11.27
C GLN A 119 -7.69 17.67 11.14
N GLY A 120 -7.99 18.90 10.73
CA GLY A 120 -6.96 19.93 10.56
C GLY A 120 -5.92 19.53 9.50
N THR A 121 -4.64 19.79 9.74
CA THR A 121 -3.57 19.58 8.73
C THR A 121 -3.32 18.10 8.39
N SER A 122 -3.70 17.15 9.27
CA SER A 122 -3.59 15.72 8.95
C SER A 122 -4.65 15.26 7.93
N ALA A 123 -5.74 16.01 7.75
CA ALA A 123 -6.76 15.71 6.75
C ALA A 123 -6.15 15.66 5.34
N ALA A 124 -5.25 16.60 5.01
CA ALA A 124 -4.58 16.64 3.72
C ALA A 124 -3.73 15.38 3.45
N LEU A 125 -3.01 14.89 4.48
CA LEU A 125 -2.22 13.67 4.37
C LEU A 125 -3.11 12.43 4.20
N ASN A 126 -4.23 12.36 4.93
CA ASN A 126 -5.15 11.22 4.86
C ASN A 126 -5.88 11.17 3.50
N ILE A 127 -6.40 12.30 3.04
CA ILE A 127 -7.09 12.40 1.75
C ILE A 127 -6.10 12.14 0.60
N GLY A 128 -4.93 12.78 0.64
CA GLY A 128 -3.89 12.61 -0.37
C GLY A 128 -3.40 11.17 -0.46
N GLY A 129 -3.19 10.51 0.69
CA GLY A 129 -2.71 9.13 0.76
C GLY A 129 -3.74 8.16 0.22
N ALA A 130 -5.01 8.31 0.60
CA ALA A 130 -6.10 7.49 0.08
C ALA A 130 -6.26 7.63 -1.44
N ALA A 131 -6.17 8.85 -1.98
CA ALA A 131 -6.24 9.11 -3.41
C ALA A 131 -5.05 8.48 -4.16
N LEU A 132 -3.84 8.58 -3.60
CA LEU A 132 -2.64 7.94 -4.13
C LEU A 132 -2.80 6.42 -4.19
N GLU A 133 -3.22 5.79 -3.09
CA GLU A 133 -3.39 4.33 -3.02
C GLU A 133 -4.42 3.80 -4.01
N ARG A 134 -5.51 4.54 -4.26
CA ARG A 134 -6.47 4.18 -5.31
C ARG A 134 -5.84 4.16 -6.70
N ARG A 135 -4.98 5.13 -7.03
CA ARG A 135 -4.26 5.18 -8.32
C ARG A 135 -3.29 4.00 -8.43
N ARG A 136 -2.52 3.73 -7.38
CA ARG A 136 -1.62 2.57 -7.28
C ARG A 136 -2.36 1.25 -7.50
N ALA A 137 -3.47 1.05 -6.80
CA ALA A 137 -4.31 -0.14 -6.95
C ALA A 137 -4.88 -0.28 -8.38
N ARG A 138 -5.30 0.83 -9.00
CA ARG A 138 -5.80 0.80 -10.37
C ARG A 138 -4.72 0.44 -11.39
N VAL A 139 -3.48 0.89 -11.19
CA VAL A 139 -2.33 0.48 -12.03
C VAL A 139 -2.12 -1.02 -11.92
N CYS A 140 -2.18 -1.58 -10.70
CA CYS A 140 -2.07 -3.02 -10.53
C CYS A 140 -3.17 -3.77 -11.30
N GLN A 141 -4.43 -3.37 -11.14
CA GLN A 141 -5.55 -4.01 -11.87
C GLN A 141 -5.35 -3.96 -13.38
N LEU A 142 -5.01 -2.80 -13.94
CA LEU A 142 -4.78 -2.65 -15.38
C LEU A 142 -3.56 -3.46 -15.86
N SER A 143 -2.54 -3.62 -15.01
CA SER A 143 -1.37 -4.45 -15.31
C SER A 143 -1.73 -5.93 -15.41
N MET A 144 -2.57 -6.43 -14.50
CA MET A 144 -3.09 -7.80 -14.56
C MET A 144 -3.98 -8.03 -15.79
N ASP A 145 -4.86 -7.07 -16.10
CA ASP A 145 -5.70 -7.10 -17.30
C ASP A 145 -4.84 -7.14 -18.57
N LEU A 146 -3.81 -6.28 -18.64
CA LEU A 146 -2.86 -6.23 -19.75
C LEU A 146 -2.11 -7.55 -19.94
N GLN A 147 -1.69 -8.19 -18.85
CA GLN A 147 -0.99 -9.48 -18.90
C GLN A 147 -1.92 -10.56 -19.45
N THR A 148 -3.14 -10.64 -18.92
CA THR A 148 -4.19 -11.55 -19.43
C THR A 148 -4.47 -11.33 -20.92
N LEU A 149 -4.49 -10.08 -21.39
CA LEU A 149 -4.71 -9.75 -22.80
C LEU A 149 -3.54 -10.13 -23.71
N LYS A 150 -2.31 -10.19 -23.19
CA LYS A 150 -1.11 -10.58 -23.95
C LYS A 150 -0.95 -12.09 -24.05
N ASP A 151 -1.51 -12.83 -23.12
CA ASP A 151 -1.44 -14.30 -23.06
C ASP A 151 -2.48 -14.99 -23.96
N GLN A 152 -3.33 -14.21 -24.65
CA GLN A 152 -4.34 -14.68 -25.61
C GLN A 152 -3.89 -14.49 -27.05
#